data_AF-A0A916DGT9-F1
#
_entry.id   AF-A0A916DGT9-F1
#
_cell.length_a   1.000
_cell.length_b   1.000
_cell.length_c   1.000
_cell.angle_alpha   90.00
_cell.angle_beta   90.00
_cell.angle_gamma   90.00
#
_symmetry.space_group_name_H-M   'P 1'
#
loop_
_entity.id
_entity.type
_entity.pdbx_description
1 polymer ?
#
loop_
_entity_poly.entity_id
_entity_poly.type
_entity_poly.pdbx_seq_one_letter_code
_entity_poly.pdbx_strand_id
1 'polypeptide(L)'
;MPRSTTSIRLPDDLVEALDERAAALGVTRSQLIIQAVEQALEDRSAWSPGFLKAIGTPRPELEEAVDEMMEAICEHRSRNEAPEL
;
A
#
# COMPACT_ATOMS: atom_id res chain seq x y z
N MET A 1 -0.41 -11.42 -19.78
CA MET A 1 -0.71 -9.99 -19.58
C MET A 1 -0.17 -9.20 -20.75
N PRO A 2 -0.89 -8.19 -21.27
CA PRO A 2 -0.38 -7.33 -22.33
C PRO A 2 0.89 -6.62 -21.86
N ARG A 3 1.91 -6.55 -22.73
CA ARG A 3 3.17 -5.84 -22.46
C ARG A 3 3.17 -4.54 -23.25
N SER A 4 3.39 -3.43 -22.57
CA SER A 4 3.57 -2.10 -23.17
C SER A 4 5.02 -1.66 -22.96
N THR A 5 5.66 -1.15 -24.01
CA THR A 5 7.04 -0.64 -23.92
C THR A 5 7.02 0.83 -23.54
N THR A 6 7.78 1.18 -22.50
CA THR A 6 7.96 2.57 -22.05
C THR A 6 9.44 2.94 -22.16
N SER A 7 9.75 4.12 -22.71
CA SER A 7 11.11 4.65 -22.78
C SER A 7 11.29 5.72 -21.70
N ILE A 8 12.35 5.57 -20.90
CA ILE A 8 12.72 6.51 -19.84
C ILE A 8 14.17 6.93 -20.05
N ARG A 9 14.53 8.15 -19.64
CA ARG A 9 15.93 8.58 -19.57
C ARG A 9 16.44 8.34 -18.16
N LEU A 10 17.59 7.69 -18.06
CA LEU A 10 18.30 7.46 -16.82
C LEU A 10 19.67 8.14 -16.93
N PRO A 11 20.20 8.70 -15.82
CA PRO A 11 21.59 9.13 -15.74
C PRO A 11 22.55 7.98 -16.07
N ASP A 12 23.67 8.28 -16.73
CA ASP A 12 24.62 7.25 -17.20
C ASP A 12 25.23 6.46 -16.04
N ASP A 13 25.56 7.13 -14.93
CA ASP A 13 26.06 6.52 -13.69
C ASP A 13 25.06 5.52 -13.08
N LEU A 14 23.76 5.83 -13.17
CA LEU A 14 22.72 4.92 -12.71
C LEU A 14 22.60 3.69 -13.63
N VAL A 15 22.80 3.85 -14.94
CA VAL A 15 22.79 2.71 -15.88
C VAL A 15 23.95 1.77 -15.59
N GLU A 16 25.14 2.29 -15.34
CA GLU A 16 26.32 1.49 -14.96
C GLU A 16 26.08 0.73 -13.66
N ALA A 17 25.58 1.41 -12.62
CA ALA A 17 25.26 0.78 -11.34
C ALA A 17 24.21 -0.34 -11.47
N LEU A 18 23.20 -0.16 -12.33
CA LEU A 18 22.20 -1.19 -12.62
C LEU A 18 22.81 -2.40 -13.31
N ASP A 19 23.75 -2.21 -14.23
CA ASP A 19 24.45 -3.31 -14.91
C ASP A 19 25.32 -4.12 -13.97
N GLU A 20 26.12 -3.45 -13.14
CA GLU A 20 26.95 -4.11 -12.14
C GLU A 20 26.09 -4.94 -11.18
N ARG A 21 24.98 -4.35 -10.71
CA ARG A 21 24.05 -5.04 -9.80
C ARG A 21 23.36 -6.22 -10.48
N ALA A 22 22.91 -6.07 -11.72
CA ALA A 22 22.26 -7.13 -12.47
C ALA A 22 23.24 -8.30 -12.73
N ALA A 23 24.49 -8.00 -13.08
CA ALA A 23 25.54 -8.99 -13.26
C ALA A 23 25.84 -9.76 -11.96
N ALA A 24 25.97 -9.05 -10.85
CA ALA A 24 26.20 -9.66 -9.53
C ALA A 24 25.05 -10.58 -9.09
N LEU A 25 23.81 -10.30 -9.54
CA LEU A 25 22.62 -11.10 -9.24
C LEU A 25 22.32 -12.17 -10.30
N GLY A 26 23.06 -12.21 -11.42
CA GLY A 26 22.82 -13.14 -12.52
C GLY A 26 21.50 -12.91 -13.27
N VAL A 27 20.97 -11.67 -13.26
CA VAL A 27 19.72 -11.28 -13.93
C VAL A 27 19.97 -10.25 -15.01
N THR A 28 18.99 -10.03 -15.88
CA THR A 28 19.05 -8.93 -16.84
C THR A 28 18.75 -7.59 -16.18
N ARG A 29 19.30 -6.50 -16.72
CA ARG A 29 18.96 -5.13 -16.29
C ARG A 29 17.45 -4.88 -16.25
N SER A 30 16.72 -5.32 -17.27
CA SER A 30 15.26 -5.17 -17.33
C SER A 30 14.55 -5.91 -16.21
N GLN A 31 14.99 -7.13 -15.85
CA GLN A 31 14.43 -7.87 -14.71
C GLN A 31 14.70 -7.14 -13.39
N LEU A 32 15.92 -6.64 -13.19
CA LEU A 32 16.26 -5.85 -12.01
C LEU A 32 15.38 -4.59 -11.90
N ILE A 33 15.20 -3.86 -13.00
CA ILE A 33 14.35 -2.66 -13.04
C ILE A 33 12.90 -3.01 -12.70
N ILE A 34 12.36 -4.09 -13.28
CA ILE A 34 10.99 -4.53 -13.00
C ILE A 34 10.82 -4.85 -11.51
N GLN A 35 11.72 -5.65 -10.94
CA GLN A 35 11.67 -6.02 -9.52
C GLN A 35 11.76 -4.81 -8.59
N ALA A 36 12.65 -3.86 -8.90
CA ALA A 36 12.80 -2.64 -8.10
C ALA A 36 11.53 -1.76 -8.18
N VAL A 37 10.89 -1.69 -9.35
CA VAL A 37 9.63 -0.96 -9.53
C VAL A 37 8.49 -1.66 -8.80
N GLU A 38 8.38 -2.99 -8.89
CA GLU A 38 7.38 -3.79 -8.16
C GLU A 38 7.52 -3.56 -6.65
N GLN A 39 8.73 -3.69 -6.10
CA GLN A 39 9.01 -3.41 -4.69
C GLN A 39 8.62 -1.97 -4.29
N ALA A 40 8.98 -0.98 -5.09
CA ALA A 40 8.65 0.43 -4.80
C ALA A 40 7.15 0.75 -4.91
N LEU A 41 6.37 -0.09 -5.60
CA LEU A 41 4.92 -0.01 -5.67
C LEU A 41 4.26 -0.78 -4.51
N GLU A 42 4.84 -1.89 -4.08
CA GLU A 42 4.44 -2.63 -2.88
C GLU A 42 4.70 -1.83 -1.60
N ASP A 43 5.81 -1.08 -1.51
CA ASP A 43 6.08 -0.16 -0.41
C ASP A 43 5.07 1.01 -0.38
N ARG A 44 4.39 1.28 -1.51
CA ARG A 44 3.22 2.19 -1.59
C ARG A 44 1.89 1.51 -1.26
N SER A 45 1.90 0.32 -0.67
CA SER A 45 0.76 -0.28 0.04
C SER A 45 0.37 0.48 1.33
N ALA A 46 1.06 1.57 1.64
CA ALA A 46 0.46 2.66 2.42
C ALA A 46 -0.83 3.10 1.71
N TRP A 47 -1.96 2.84 2.36
CA TRP A 47 -3.34 3.01 1.91
C TRP A 47 -3.54 3.87 0.66
N SER A 48 -4.23 3.31 -0.34
CA SER A 48 -4.51 4.04 -1.57
C SER A 48 -5.18 5.40 -1.27
N PRO A 49 -4.91 6.46 -2.04
CA PRO A 49 -5.56 7.77 -1.82
C PRO A 49 -7.09 7.70 -1.80
N GLY A 50 -7.67 6.73 -2.54
CA GLY A 50 -9.11 6.47 -2.53
C GLY A 50 -9.61 5.75 -1.27
N PHE A 51 -8.76 4.95 -0.61
CA PHE A 51 -9.11 4.23 0.61
C PHE A 51 -9.39 5.18 1.77
N LEU A 52 -8.52 6.18 2.00
CA LEU A 52 -8.73 7.20 3.03
C LEU A 52 -10.02 8.00 2.80
N LYS A 53 -10.32 8.30 1.54
CA LYS A 53 -11.58 8.95 1.17
C LYS A 53 -12.77 8.03 1.43
N ALA A 54 -12.64 6.74 1.14
CA ALA A 54 -13.72 5.75 1.32
C ALA A 54 -14.06 5.48 2.79
N ILE A 55 -13.08 5.55 3.71
CA ILE A 55 -13.33 5.42 5.16
C ILE A 55 -13.86 6.70 5.79
N GLY A 56 -13.50 7.87 5.26
CA GLY A 56 -14.00 9.16 5.74
C GLY A 56 -15.35 9.58 5.16
N THR A 57 -15.89 8.81 4.20
CA THR A 57 -17.20 9.10 3.60
C THR A 57 -18.30 8.58 4.52
N PRO A 58 -19.19 9.44 5.04
CA PRO A 58 -20.32 9.00 5.85
C PRO A 58 -21.21 8.03 5.07
N ARG A 59 -21.67 6.99 5.75
CA ARG A 59 -22.63 6.01 5.21
C ARG A 59 -23.88 6.02 6.10
N PRO A 60 -24.86 6.91 5.82
CA PRO A 60 -26.08 7.03 6.63
C PRO A 60 -26.82 5.70 6.79
N GLU A 61 -26.72 4.83 5.79
CA GLU A 61 -27.30 3.48 5.82
C GLU A 61 -26.67 2.54 6.87
N LEU A 62 -25.53 2.92 7.47
CA LEU A 62 -24.86 2.16 8.52
C LEU A 62 -25.05 2.75 9.91
N GLU A 63 -25.70 3.91 10.06
CA GLU A 63 -25.82 4.61 11.35
C GLU A 63 -26.50 3.74 12.41
N GLU A 64 -27.66 3.17 12.08
CA GLU A 64 -28.42 2.29 12.99
C GLU A 64 -27.63 1.04 13.38
N ALA A 65 -26.96 0.40 12.42
CA ALA A 65 -26.13 -0.78 12.66
C ALA A 65 -24.89 -0.47 13.53
N VAL A 66 -24.33 0.74 13.42
CA VAL A 66 -23.23 1.20 14.27
C VAL A 66 -23.74 1.43 15.70
N ASP A 67 -24.91 2.04 15.87
CA ASP A 67 -25.51 2.26 17.19
C ASP A 67 -25.82 0.94 17.90
N GLU A 68 -26.44 -0.03 17.21
CA GLU A 68 -26.69 -1.38 17.73
C GLU A 68 -25.38 -2.08 18.14
N MET A 69 -24.35 -2.00 17.29
CA MET A 69 -23.04 -2.58 17.58
C MET A 69 -22.41 -1.93 18.83
N MET A 70 -22.49 -0.60 18.96
CA MET A 70 -21.93 0.13 20.10
C MET A 70 -22.69 -0.17 21.39
N GLU A 71 -24.01 -0.31 21.34
CA GLU A 71 -24.84 -0.73 22.47
C GLU A 71 -24.45 -2.12 22.96
N ALA A 72 -24.34 -3.08 22.04
CA ALA A 72 -23.93 -4.45 22.36
C ALA A 72 -22.51 -4.50 22.96
N ILE A 73 -21.57 -3.71 22.43
CA ILE A 73 -20.22 -3.58 22.98
C ILE A 73 -20.27 -3.02 24.41
N CYS A 74 -21.06 -1.97 24.65
CA CYS A 74 -21.17 -1.36 25.97
C CYS A 74 -21.82 -2.28 27.00
N GLU A 75 -22.84 -3.04 26.61
CA GLU A 75 -23.52 -4.03 27.46
C GLU A 75 -22.55 -5.14 27.92
N HIS A 76 -21.70 -5.62 27.02
CA HIS A 76 -20.77 -6.72 27.28
C HIS A 76 -19.41 -6.24 27.82
N ARG A 77 -19.18 -4.92 27.88
CA ARG A 77 -17.94 -4.36 28.40
C ARG A 77 -17.86 -4.58 29.91
N SER A 78 -17.02 -5.54 30.32
CA SER A 78 -16.73 -5.83 31.71
C SER A 78 -15.88 -4.72 32.35
N ARG A 79 -16.53 -3.72 32.95
CA ARG A 79 -16.08 -2.77 34.01
C ARG A 79 -14.63 -2.22 34.04
N ASN A 80 -13.79 -2.45 33.04
CA ASN A 80 -12.50 -1.79 32.92
C ASN A 80 -12.70 -0.50 32.13
N GLU A 81 -12.30 0.58 32.78
CA GLU A 81 -12.25 1.92 32.22
C GLU A 81 -11.38 1.91 30.95
N ALA A 82 -11.74 2.75 29.98
CA ALA A 82 -11.02 2.80 28.72
C ALA A 82 -9.66 3.46 29.02
N PRO A 83 -8.54 2.97 28.47
CA PRO A 83 -7.28 3.67 28.61
C PRO A 83 -7.44 5.09 28.04
N GLU A 84 -6.97 6.09 28.79
CA GLU A 84 -6.92 7.46 28.29
C GLU A 84 -6.04 7.50 27.02
N LEU A 85 -6.57 8.11 25.97
CA LEU A 85 -5.91 8.29 24.67
C LEU A 85 -4.90 9.43 24.71
#